data_AF-A0A7V2G1I1-F1
#
_entry.id   AF-A0A7V2G1I1-F1
#
_cell.length_a   1.000
_cell.length_b   1.000
_cell.length_c   1.000
_cell.angle_alpha   90.00
_cell.angle_beta   90.00
_cell.angle_gamma   90.00
#
_symmetry.space_group_name_H-M   'P 1'
#
loop_
_entity.id
_entity.type
_entity.pdbx_description
1 polymer ?
#
loop_
_entity_poly.entity_id
_entity_poly.type
_entity_poly.pdbx_seq_one_letter_code
_entity_poly.pdbx_strand_id
1 'polypeptide(L)'
;MKRWFLLPAVSAVVAVFASAQEVGRDSEPTHVQQLLRNQKLVHTLVDGGLSLAAADGPINRAECVSKMAEHLAREIREAALNKEGDRALELGQHLQSLLKKGVASNLHFARSQTTAGSTMAPQLVKVGEELDRLLRPMEQELEQLRAGDQDPMGRTLTAIRDGRKEVERAIVGPGPVERKKP
;
A
#
# COMPACT_ATOMS: atom_id res chain seq x y z
N MET A 1 11.22 -47.60 35.76
CA MET A 1 12.15 -47.18 36.83
C MET A 1 12.06 -45.66 37.01
N LYS A 2 11.98 -45.23 38.28
CA LYS A 2 12.14 -43.87 38.85
C LYS A 2 11.19 -42.72 38.44
N ARG A 3 10.30 -42.42 39.40
CA ARG A 3 9.61 -41.14 39.70
C ARG A 3 10.51 -40.23 40.55
N TRP A 4 10.26 -38.90 40.55
CA TRP A 4 10.58 -37.82 41.53
C TRP A 4 11.08 -36.55 40.82
N PHE A 5 10.77 -35.29 41.18
CA PHE A 5 10.00 -34.63 42.26
C PHE A 5 9.69 -33.18 41.75
N LEU A 6 8.46 -32.67 41.88
CA LEU A 6 8.00 -31.63 42.84
C LEU A 6 8.81 -30.31 42.95
N LEU A 7 8.13 -29.23 42.54
CA LEU A 7 8.17 -27.77 42.81
C LEU A 7 8.94 -27.23 44.05
N PRO A 8 9.40 -25.95 43.99
CA PRO A 8 8.60 -24.82 44.54
C PRO A 8 8.55 -23.61 43.56
N ALA A 9 7.41 -22.93 43.34
CA ALA A 9 6.80 -21.90 44.19
C ALA A 9 7.75 -20.74 44.56
N VAL A 10 7.75 -19.68 43.74
CA VAL A 10 8.19 -18.34 44.15
C VAL A 10 7.06 -17.35 43.85
N SER A 11 6.29 -17.05 44.88
CA SER A 11 5.47 -15.86 44.97
C SER A 11 6.33 -14.72 45.51
N ALA A 12 6.46 -13.64 44.74
CA ALA A 12 6.87 -12.35 45.28
C ALA A 12 6.01 -11.26 44.62
N VAL A 13 5.15 -10.70 45.45
CA VAL A 13 4.29 -9.55 45.18
C VAL A 13 5.16 -8.30 44.99
N VAL A 14 4.93 -7.57 43.90
CA VAL A 14 5.08 -6.11 43.90
C VAL A 14 3.80 -5.52 43.33
N ALA A 15 2.89 -5.19 44.24
CA ALA A 15 1.92 -4.14 44.02
C ALA A 15 2.69 -2.81 43.98
N VAL A 16 2.39 -1.98 42.98
CA VAL A 16 2.61 -0.52 42.84
C VAL A 16 2.94 -0.24 41.37
N PHE A 17 1.90 -0.01 40.57
CA PHE A 17 1.84 1.00 39.50
C PHE A 17 0.34 1.21 39.17
N ALA A 18 -0.39 1.73 40.15
CA ALA A 18 -1.72 2.29 39.96
C ALA A 18 -1.63 3.80 40.21
N SER A 19 -0.82 4.48 39.39
CA SER A 19 -0.70 5.93 39.43
C SER A 19 -0.40 6.44 38.02
N ALA A 20 -1.25 7.36 37.55
CA ALA A 20 -1.08 8.15 36.33
C ALA A 20 -1.29 7.44 34.99
N GLN A 21 -2.44 6.77 34.85
CA GLN A 21 -3.14 6.83 33.56
C GLN A 21 -4.31 7.82 33.71
N GLU A 22 -3.97 9.10 33.83
CA GLU A 22 -4.75 10.11 33.10
C GLU A 22 -4.52 9.82 31.62
N VAL A 23 -5.13 8.74 31.12
CA VAL A 23 -5.47 8.65 29.72
C VAL A 23 -6.44 9.80 29.56
N GLY A 24 -5.93 10.92 29.04
CA GLY A 24 -6.77 11.93 28.46
C GLY A 24 -7.81 11.17 27.66
N ARG A 25 -9.07 11.25 28.10
CA ARG A 25 -10.22 10.80 27.32
C ARG A 25 -10.27 11.73 26.12
N ASP A 26 -9.34 11.51 25.19
CA ASP A 26 -9.35 12.07 23.86
C ASP A 26 -10.48 11.35 23.14
N SER A 27 -11.69 11.80 23.45
CA SER A 27 -12.89 11.71 22.64
C SER A 27 -13.15 10.33 22.01
N GLU A 28 -13.93 9.50 22.71
CA GLU A 28 -14.69 8.32 22.19
C GLU A 28 -15.18 8.43 20.72
N PRO A 29 -15.66 9.60 20.21
CA PRO A 29 -16.03 9.76 18.80
C PRO A 29 -14.95 9.38 17.79
N THR A 30 -13.67 9.56 18.15
CA THR A 30 -12.52 9.36 17.25
C THR A 30 -12.30 7.87 16.95
N HIS A 31 -12.51 7.00 17.94
CA HIS A 31 -12.32 5.55 17.78
C HIS A 31 -13.39 4.90 16.92
N VAL A 32 -14.66 5.31 17.09
CA VAL A 32 -15.75 4.80 16.26
C VAL A 32 -15.55 5.20 14.80
N GLN A 33 -15.15 6.44 14.53
CA GLN A 33 -14.86 6.91 13.16
C GLN A 33 -13.67 6.17 12.54
N GLN A 34 -12.58 5.97 13.29
CA GLN A 34 -11.43 5.19 12.83
C GLN A 34 -11.82 3.74 12.51
N LEU A 35 -12.63 3.11 13.37
CA LEU A 35 -13.13 1.76 13.14
C LEU A 35 -13.97 1.67 11.86
N LEU A 36 -14.90 2.63 11.65
CA LEU A 36 -15.73 2.69 10.45
C LEU A 36 -14.90 2.92 9.18
N ARG A 37 -13.92 3.84 9.21
CA ARG A 37 -12.98 4.05 8.09
C ARG A 37 -12.20 2.78 7.77
N ASN A 38 -11.68 2.11 8.79
CA ASN A 38 -10.92 0.88 8.62
C ASN A 38 -11.82 -0.27 8.11
N GLN A 39 -13.05 -0.37 8.58
CA GLN A 39 -14.03 -1.35 8.09
C GLN A 39 -14.30 -1.17 6.59
N LYS A 40 -14.48 0.08 6.13
CA LYS A 40 -14.67 0.40 4.72
C LYS A 40 -13.47 0.02 3.87
N LEU A 41 -12.25 0.29 4.36
CA LEU A 41 -11.02 -0.10 3.70
C LEU A 41 -10.89 -1.62 3.60
N VAL A 42 -11.17 -2.35 4.69
CA VAL A 42 -11.15 -3.83 4.72
C VAL A 42 -12.16 -4.40 3.71
N HIS A 43 -13.40 -3.90 3.69
CA HIS A 43 -14.41 -4.35 2.73
C HIS A 43 -13.93 -4.16 1.29
N THR A 44 -13.37 -2.99 0.98
CA THR A 44 -12.82 -2.68 -0.34
C THR A 44 -11.70 -3.65 -0.73
N LEU A 45 -10.79 -3.96 0.21
CA LEU A 45 -9.68 -4.88 -0.04
C LEU A 45 -10.15 -6.32 -0.23
N VAL A 46 -11.16 -6.76 0.53
CA VAL A 46 -11.77 -8.09 0.39
C VAL A 46 -12.46 -8.22 -0.96
N ASP A 47 -13.31 -7.26 -1.33
CA ASP A 47 -13.99 -7.25 -2.64
C ASP A 47 -13.01 -7.21 -3.81
N GLY A 48 -11.96 -6.40 -3.67
CA GLY A 48 -10.88 -6.31 -4.64
C GLY A 48 -10.09 -7.62 -4.76
N GLY A 49 -9.86 -8.31 -3.64
CA GLY A 49 -9.25 -9.64 -3.60
C GLY A 49 -10.11 -10.71 -4.27
N LEU A 50 -11.42 -10.71 -4.02
CA LEU A 50 -12.37 -11.61 -4.69
C LEU A 50 -12.42 -11.34 -6.20
N SER A 51 -12.47 -10.07 -6.60
CA SER A 51 -12.43 -9.66 -8.01
C SER A 51 -11.13 -10.09 -8.68
N LEU A 52 -9.99 -9.94 -7.99
CA LEU A 52 -8.68 -10.37 -8.46
C LEU A 52 -8.60 -11.90 -8.62
N ALA A 53 -9.24 -12.67 -7.74
CA ALA A 53 -9.30 -14.13 -7.82
C ALA A 53 -10.15 -14.59 -9.02
N ALA A 54 -11.20 -13.86 -9.35
CA ALA A 54 -12.07 -14.14 -10.51
C ALA A 54 -11.52 -13.59 -11.84
N ALA A 55 -10.50 -12.73 -11.82
CA ALA A 55 -9.97 -12.10 -13.02
C ALA A 55 -9.12 -13.06 -13.86
N ASP A 56 -9.55 -13.28 -15.12
CA ASP A 56 -8.84 -14.10 -16.09
C ASP A 56 -7.74 -13.31 -16.80
N GLY A 57 -6.51 -13.80 -16.72
CA GLY A 57 -5.36 -13.24 -17.41
C GLY A 57 -4.74 -12.02 -16.73
N PRO A 58 -3.48 -11.69 -17.08
CA PRO A 58 -2.71 -10.70 -16.33
C PRO A 58 -3.19 -9.26 -16.47
N ILE A 59 -3.75 -8.86 -17.61
CA ILE A 59 -4.24 -7.48 -17.81
C ILE A 59 -5.44 -7.20 -16.90
N ASN A 60 -6.43 -8.10 -16.91
CA ASN A 60 -7.61 -7.97 -16.03
C ASN A 60 -7.21 -7.98 -14.55
N ARG A 61 -6.24 -8.82 -14.16
CA ARG A 61 -5.68 -8.82 -12.80
C ARG A 61 -5.00 -7.49 -12.46
N ALA A 62 -4.24 -6.90 -13.38
CA ALA A 62 -3.64 -5.57 -13.19
C ALA A 62 -4.73 -4.49 -13.01
N GLU A 63 -5.79 -4.50 -13.82
CA GLU A 63 -6.94 -3.59 -13.68
C GLU A 63 -7.64 -3.73 -12.32
N CYS A 64 -7.88 -4.95 -11.85
CA CYS A 64 -8.45 -5.20 -10.52
C CYS A 64 -7.57 -4.61 -9.40
N VAL A 65 -6.24 -4.79 -9.49
CA VAL A 65 -5.32 -4.19 -8.52
C VAL A 65 -5.30 -2.67 -8.62
N SER A 66 -5.34 -2.09 -9.84
CA SER A 66 -5.37 -0.65 -10.04
C SER A 66 -6.60 0.00 -9.38
N LYS A 67 -7.76 -0.68 -9.39
CA LYS A 67 -8.94 -0.22 -8.65
C LYS A 67 -8.68 -0.18 -7.15
N MET A 68 -8.09 -1.23 -6.55
CA MET A 68 -7.71 -1.20 -5.14
C MET A 68 -6.73 -0.06 -4.82
N ALA A 69 -5.76 0.18 -5.71
CA ALA A 69 -4.82 1.29 -5.59
C ALA A 69 -5.52 2.66 -5.59
N GLU A 70 -6.59 2.85 -6.36
CA GLU A 70 -7.44 4.05 -6.34
C GLU A 70 -8.05 4.32 -4.96
N HIS A 71 -8.58 3.28 -4.31
CA HIS A 71 -9.16 3.42 -2.99
C HIS A 71 -8.11 3.80 -1.94
N LEU A 72 -6.94 3.15 -1.94
CA LEU A 72 -5.84 3.54 -1.06
C LEU A 72 -5.35 4.96 -1.33
N ALA A 73 -5.26 5.39 -2.59
CA ALA A 73 -4.86 6.75 -2.93
C ALA A 73 -5.85 7.80 -2.39
N ARG A 74 -7.16 7.50 -2.33
CA ARG A 74 -8.15 8.37 -1.66
C ARG A 74 -7.93 8.42 -0.15
N GLU A 75 -7.72 7.27 0.50
CA GLU A 75 -7.49 7.21 1.95
C GLU A 75 -6.18 7.91 2.37
N ILE A 76 -5.13 7.83 1.55
CA ILE A 76 -3.88 8.57 1.76
C ILE A 76 -4.12 10.07 1.72
N ARG A 77 -4.85 10.56 0.70
CA ARG A 77 -5.19 11.99 0.61
C ARG A 77 -6.00 12.47 1.80
N GLU A 78 -7.00 11.70 2.22
CA GLU A 78 -7.80 12.04 3.40
C GLU A 78 -6.94 12.07 4.67
N ALA A 79 -6.08 11.06 4.87
CA ALA A 79 -5.14 11.05 5.99
C ALA A 79 -4.18 12.25 5.97
N ALA A 80 -3.65 12.61 4.80
CA ALA A 80 -2.77 13.77 4.64
C ALA A 80 -3.48 15.09 4.97
N LEU A 81 -4.71 15.29 4.47
CA LEU A 81 -5.52 16.49 4.76
C LEU A 81 -5.87 16.61 6.25
N ASN A 82 -6.10 15.48 6.92
CA ASN A 82 -6.35 15.42 8.37
C ASN A 82 -5.08 15.45 9.22
N LYS A 83 -3.89 15.63 8.61
CA LYS A 83 -2.57 15.64 9.28
C LYS A 83 -2.26 14.32 10.01
N GLU A 84 -2.82 13.20 9.56
CA GLU A 84 -2.60 11.85 10.08
C GLU A 84 -1.32 11.25 9.45
N GLY A 85 -0.16 11.84 9.77
CA GLY A 85 1.14 11.53 9.18
C GLY A 85 1.47 10.04 9.07
N ASP A 86 1.40 9.34 10.20
CA ASP A 86 1.76 7.93 10.29
C ASP A 86 0.80 7.04 9.51
N ARG A 87 -0.50 7.36 9.50
CA ARG A 87 -1.51 6.64 8.73
C ARG A 87 -1.26 6.79 7.23
N ALA A 88 -0.99 8.02 6.76
CA ALA A 88 -0.66 8.25 5.36
C ALA A 88 0.58 7.46 4.93
N LEU A 89 1.59 7.37 5.80
CA LEU A 89 2.81 6.60 5.56
C LEU A 89 2.53 5.10 5.45
N GLU A 90 1.80 4.52 6.40
CA GLU A 90 1.41 3.12 6.37
C GLU A 90 0.63 2.78 5.08
N LEU A 91 -0.38 3.57 4.75
CA LEU A 91 -1.17 3.41 3.53
C LEU A 91 -0.31 3.60 2.27
N GLY A 92 0.64 4.54 2.28
CA GLY A 92 1.60 4.74 1.19
C GLY A 92 2.49 3.54 0.93
N GLN A 93 2.93 2.84 1.99
CA GLN A 93 3.70 1.59 1.85
C GLN A 93 2.84 0.46 1.28
N HIS A 94 1.58 0.34 1.71
CA HIS A 94 0.65 -0.63 1.13
C HIS A 94 0.35 -0.34 -0.34
N LEU A 95 0.13 0.93 -0.70
CA LEU A 95 -0.05 1.36 -2.08
C LEU A 95 1.20 1.04 -2.93
N GLN A 96 2.40 1.33 -2.44
CA GLN A 96 3.64 0.95 -3.12
C GLN A 96 3.70 -0.56 -3.37
N SER A 97 3.36 -1.38 -2.37
CA SER A 97 3.35 -2.84 -2.51
C SER A 97 2.36 -3.31 -3.58
N LEU A 98 1.14 -2.75 -3.61
CA LEU A 98 0.14 -3.07 -4.64
C LEU A 98 0.60 -2.65 -6.04
N LEU A 99 1.19 -1.46 -6.18
CA LEU A 99 1.72 -1.01 -7.47
C LEU A 99 2.85 -1.92 -7.96
N LYS A 100 3.80 -2.29 -7.09
CA LYS A 100 4.95 -3.13 -7.48
C LYS A 100 4.56 -4.59 -7.70
N LYS A 101 3.97 -5.22 -6.69
CA LYS A 101 3.71 -6.67 -6.67
C LYS A 101 2.41 -7.06 -7.36
N GLY A 102 1.43 -6.15 -7.40
CA GLY A 102 0.15 -6.40 -8.03
C GLY A 102 0.10 -5.87 -9.46
N VAL A 103 0.27 -4.57 -9.67
CA VAL A 103 0.13 -3.98 -11.02
C VAL A 103 1.35 -4.31 -11.88
N ALA A 104 2.54 -3.83 -11.49
CA ALA A 104 3.75 -3.91 -12.32
C ALA A 104 4.12 -5.36 -12.65
N SER A 105 4.00 -6.28 -11.69
CA SER A 105 4.24 -7.72 -11.93
C SER A 105 3.28 -8.31 -12.97
N ASN A 106 1.98 -8.02 -12.88
CA ASN A 106 1.01 -8.50 -13.88
C ASN A 106 1.23 -7.85 -15.25
N LEU A 107 1.53 -6.55 -15.31
CA LEU A 107 1.85 -5.88 -16.59
C LEU A 107 3.12 -6.43 -17.23
N HIS A 108 4.14 -6.76 -16.43
CA HIS A 108 5.35 -7.39 -16.91
C HIS A 108 5.06 -8.79 -17.51
N PHE A 109 4.26 -9.60 -16.82
CA PHE A 109 3.85 -10.92 -17.29
C PHE A 109 2.96 -10.84 -18.55
N ALA A 110 2.07 -9.85 -18.63
CA ALA A 110 1.28 -9.61 -19.83
C ALA A 110 2.16 -9.20 -21.01
N ARG A 111 3.16 -8.33 -20.79
CA ARG A 111 4.11 -7.94 -21.85
C ARG A 111 4.89 -9.15 -22.37
N SER A 112 5.36 -10.04 -21.50
CA SER A 112 6.15 -11.20 -21.96
C SER A 112 5.35 -12.15 -22.87
N GLN A 113 4.01 -12.08 -22.84
CA GLN A 113 3.11 -12.82 -23.73
C GLN A 113 2.66 -12.01 -24.95
N THR A 114 2.95 -10.72 -25.00
CA THR A 114 2.50 -9.79 -26.04
C THR A 114 3.40 -9.92 -27.27
N THR A 115 2.86 -10.37 -28.40
CA THR A 115 3.53 -10.32 -29.70
C THR A 115 3.34 -8.95 -30.37
N ALA A 116 4.24 -8.59 -31.28
CA ALA A 116 4.12 -7.36 -32.06
C ALA A 116 2.81 -7.37 -32.86
N GLY A 117 2.01 -6.31 -32.74
CA GLY A 117 0.70 -6.18 -33.39
C GLY A 117 -0.48 -6.77 -32.61
N SER A 118 -0.27 -7.32 -31.41
CA SER A 118 -1.38 -7.81 -30.57
C SER A 118 -2.21 -6.67 -29.96
N THR A 119 -3.48 -6.95 -29.70
CA THR A 119 -4.42 -6.03 -29.02
C THR A 119 -4.08 -5.76 -27.55
N MET A 120 -3.17 -6.55 -26.98
CA MET A 120 -2.73 -6.41 -25.59
C MET A 120 -1.84 -5.18 -25.37
N ALA A 121 -1.03 -4.78 -26.35
CA ALA A 121 -0.09 -3.69 -26.18
C ALA A 121 -0.78 -2.35 -25.83
N PRO A 122 -1.86 -1.91 -26.53
CA PRO A 122 -2.62 -0.73 -26.13
C PRO A 122 -3.25 -0.84 -24.73
N GLN A 123 -3.67 -2.04 -24.31
CA GLN A 123 -4.28 -2.25 -22.99
C GLN A 123 -3.27 -2.06 -21.86
N LEU A 124 -2.02 -2.49 -22.03
CA LEU A 124 -0.95 -2.27 -21.05
C LEU A 124 -0.70 -0.77 -20.82
N VAL A 125 -0.65 0.00 -21.91
CA VAL A 125 -0.45 1.45 -21.85
C VAL A 125 -1.62 2.11 -21.14
N LYS A 126 -2.86 1.71 -21.47
CA LYS A 126 -4.08 2.24 -20.84
C LYS A 126 -4.05 2.10 -19.31
N VAL A 127 -3.70 0.92 -18.78
CA VAL A 127 -3.62 0.70 -17.31
C VAL A 127 -2.61 1.65 -16.66
N GLY A 128 -1.47 1.89 -17.30
CA GLY A 128 -0.48 2.85 -16.83
C GLY A 128 -0.95 4.28 -16.82
N GLU A 129 -1.56 4.73 -17.92
CA GLU A 129 -2.08 6.08 -18.04
C GLU A 129 -3.19 6.37 -17.02
N GLU A 130 -4.04 5.39 -16.74
CA GLU A 130 -5.08 5.53 -15.71
C GLU A 130 -4.47 5.68 -14.31
N LEU A 131 -3.46 4.87 -13.97
CA LEU A 131 -2.72 5.02 -12.71
C LEU A 131 -1.94 6.34 -12.64
N ASP A 132 -1.33 6.77 -13.73
CA ASP A 132 -0.58 8.03 -13.77
C ASP A 132 -1.52 9.23 -13.58
N ARG A 133 -2.69 9.22 -14.23
CA ARG A 133 -3.76 10.22 -14.03
C ARG A 133 -4.27 10.26 -12.59
N LEU A 134 -4.32 9.11 -11.92
CA LEU A 134 -4.73 8.99 -10.53
C LEU A 134 -3.65 9.50 -9.55
N LEU A 135 -2.41 9.06 -9.74
CA LEU A 135 -1.35 9.22 -8.74
C LEU A 135 -0.66 10.59 -8.84
N ARG A 136 -0.51 11.18 -10.03
CA ARG A 136 0.20 12.46 -10.17
C ARG A 136 -0.43 13.62 -9.37
N PRO A 137 -1.76 13.83 -9.38
CA PRO A 137 -2.36 14.89 -8.58
C PRO A 137 -2.10 14.68 -7.09
N MET A 138 -2.22 13.44 -6.60
CA MET A 138 -1.91 13.11 -5.21
C MET A 138 -0.44 13.34 -4.87
N GLU A 139 0.50 12.99 -5.75
CA GLU A 139 1.93 13.29 -5.55
C GLU A 139 2.16 14.80 -5.42
N GLN A 140 1.48 15.63 -6.21
CA GLN A 140 1.56 17.09 -6.14
C GLN A 140 0.94 17.65 -4.86
N GLU A 141 -0.16 17.08 -4.38
CA GLU A 141 -0.79 17.46 -3.10
C GLU A 141 0.13 17.13 -1.92
N LEU A 142 0.69 15.91 -1.87
CA LEU A 142 1.62 15.49 -0.81
C LEU A 142 2.92 16.31 -0.81
N GLU A 143 3.40 16.71 -1.99
CA GLU A 143 4.55 17.60 -2.14
C GLU A 143 4.30 18.99 -1.51
N GLN A 144 3.05 19.48 -1.50
CA GLN A 144 2.68 20.74 -0.85
C GLN A 144 2.52 20.61 0.67
N LEU A 145 2.17 19.41 1.14
CA LEU A 145 1.90 19.14 2.56
C LEU A 145 3.14 18.72 3.35
N ARG A 146 4.23 18.31 2.68
CA ARG A 146 5.45 17.86 3.36
C ARG A 146 6.26 19.01 3.95
N ALA A 147 6.88 18.76 5.09
CA ALA A 147 7.83 19.66 5.74
C ALA A 147 9.29 19.34 5.38
N GLY A 148 9.57 18.15 4.84
CA GLY A 148 10.87 17.68 4.38
C GLY A 148 10.82 16.24 3.84
N ASP A 149 11.97 15.68 3.48
CA ASP A 149 12.01 14.30 2.93
C ASP A 149 11.83 13.22 4.01
N GLN A 150 12.22 13.51 5.24
CA GLN A 150 12.21 12.56 6.36
C GLN A 150 10.91 12.55 7.16
N ASP A 151 10.03 13.54 6.93
CA ASP A 151 8.71 13.54 7.58
C ASP A 151 7.79 12.47 6.96
N PRO A 152 6.72 12.06 7.67
CA PRO A 152 5.82 11.01 7.17
C PRO A 152 5.25 11.27 5.77
N MET A 153 4.93 12.51 5.39
CA MET A 153 4.47 12.86 4.04
C MET A 153 5.57 12.72 3.00
N GLY A 154 6.79 13.18 3.29
CA GLY A 154 7.95 12.98 2.42
C GLY A 154 8.23 11.51 2.12
N ARG A 155 8.14 10.66 3.15
CA ARG A 155 8.29 9.20 3.03
C ARG A 155 7.12 8.55 2.27
N THR A 156 5.89 9.00 2.52
CA THR A 156 4.69 8.58 1.77
C THR A 156 4.85 8.86 0.28
N LEU A 157 5.24 10.08 -0.06
CA LEU A 157 5.46 10.53 -1.44
C LEU A 157 6.56 9.71 -2.13
N THR A 158 7.65 9.41 -1.42
CA THR A 158 8.73 8.56 -1.92
C THR A 158 8.21 7.16 -2.24
N ALA A 159 7.43 6.55 -1.35
CA ALA A 159 6.85 5.22 -1.56
C ALA A 159 5.95 5.18 -2.81
N ILE A 160 5.10 6.20 -2.99
CA ILE A 160 4.19 6.32 -4.15
C ILE A 160 4.98 6.48 -5.45
N ARG A 161 5.95 7.40 -5.50
CA ARG A 161 6.80 7.64 -6.68
C ARG A 161 7.55 6.38 -7.08
N ASP A 162 8.07 5.64 -6.13
CA ASP A 162 8.75 4.38 -6.37
C ASP A 162 7.81 3.31 -6.92
N GLY A 163 6.57 3.22 -6.41
CA GLY A 163 5.56 2.31 -6.95
C GLY A 163 5.20 2.65 -8.40
N ARG A 164 4.95 3.94 -8.68
CA ARG A 164 4.61 4.45 -10.02
C ARG A 164 5.73 4.20 -11.03
N LYS A 165 6.99 4.43 -10.65
CA LYS A 165 8.16 4.14 -11.50
C LYS A 165 8.25 2.66 -11.90
N GLU A 166 7.93 1.73 -11.00
CA GLU A 166 7.92 0.30 -11.37
C GLU A 166 6.80 -0.04 -12.35
N VAL A 167 5.62 0.57 -12.21
CA VAL A 167 4.53 0.43 -13.20
C VAL A 167 4.96 0.97 -14.55
N GLU A 168 5.58 2.14 -14.60
CA GLU A 168 6.11 2.74 -15.84
C GLU A 168 7.15 1.83 -16.51
N ARG A 169 8.12 1.30 -15.77
CA ARG A 169 9.07 0.31 -16.29
C ARG A 169 8.38 -0.95 -16.78
N ALA A 170 7.35 -1.41 -16.07
CA ALA A 170 6.53 -2.53 -16.49
C ALA A 170 5.65 -2.22 -17.71
N ILE A 171 5.60 -0.99 -18.20
CA ILE A 171 4.93 -0.59 -19.46
C ILE A 171 5.92 -0.35 -20.60
N VAL A 172 7.07 0.24 -20.32
CA VAL A 172 8.11 0.49 -21.33
C VAL A 172 8.87 -0.79 -21.67
N GLY A 173 9.06 -1.68 -20.68
CA GLY A 173 9.91 -2.86 -20.79
C GLY A 173 11.31 -2.59 -20.25
N PRO A 174 12.20 -3.59 -20.26
CA PRO A 174 13.60 -3.34 -19.96
C PRO A 174 14.08 -2.27 -20.96
N GLY A 175 14.52 -1.12 -20.45
CA GLY A 175 15.22 -0.14 -21.26
C GLY A 175 16.41 -0.81 -21.96
N PRO A 176 16.96 -0.21 -23.03
CA PRO A 176 18.12 -0.77 -23.71
C PRO A 176 19.17 -1.10 -22.65
N VAL A 177 19.47 -2.39 -22.50
CA VAL A 177 20.49 -2.85 -21.56
C VAL A 177 21.77 -2.18 -22.04
N GLU A 178 22.28 -1.20 -21.29
CA GLU A 178 23.64 -0.70 -21.48
C GLU A 178 24.55 -1.90 -21.31
N ARG A 179 24.89 -2.52 -22.44
CA ARG A 179 25.90 -3.58 -22.49
C ARG A 179 27.18 -2.89 -22.06
N LYS A 180 27.55 -3.04 -20.79
CA LYS A 180 28.89 -2.68 -20.33
C LYS A 180 29.85 -3.37 -21.27
N LYS A 181 30.55 -2.57 -22.08
CA LYS A 181 31.64 -3.08 -22.92
C LYS A 181 32.63 -3.78 -21.98
N PRO A 182 33.05 -5.01 -22.30
CA PRO A 182 34.04 -5.73 -21.50
C PRO A 182 35.35 -4.95 -21.39
#